data_AF-A0A962IJX3-F1
#
_entry.id   AF-A0A962IJX3-F1
#
_cell.length_a   1.000
_cell.length_b   1.000
_cell.length_c   1.000
_cell.angle_alpha   90.00
_cell.angle_beta   90.00
_cell.angle_gamma   90.00
#
_symmetry.space_group_name_H-M   'P 1'
#
loop_
_entity.id
_entity.type
_entity.pdbx_description
1 polymer ?
#
loop_
_entity_poly.entity_id
_entity_poly.type
_entity_poly.pdbx_seq_one_letter_code
_entity_poly.pdbx_strand_id
1 'polypeptide(L)'
;VRGIGGSSNPRPGRRVLARFLHDAAAVAANPPHPTGPEGSAAIFPDGSSALFVPAQRALSWQTTDPGGDPVVRERFWLTFQPGEIRVCDGCHGINRLGQAGQAPAAQAPQALLALLQHWSQGQGGGDGLFADSFEN
;
A
#
# COMPACT_ATOMS: atom_id res chain seq x y z
N VAL A 1 -4.97 7.84 -19.99
CA VAL A 1 -4.18 6.60 -20.20
C VAL A 1 -3.42 6.71 -21.52
N ARG A 2 -2.09 6.87 -21.52
CA ARG A 2 -1.29 6.94 -22.76
C ARG A 2 -0.54 5.63 -22.96
N GLY A 3 -1.24 4.63 -23.48
CA GLY A 3 -0.59 3.67 -24.36
C GLY A 3 -0.33 4.35 -25.71
N ILE A 4 0.62 3.86 -26.50
CA ILE A 4 0.69 4.25 -27.92
C ILE A 4 -0.63 3.82 -28.58
N GLY A 5 -1.41 4.79 -29.06
CA GLY A 5 -2.82 4.63 -29.48
C GLY A 5 -3.82 5.43 -28.64
N GLY A 6 -3.40 6.04 -27.53
CA GLY A 6 -4.26 6.84 -26.65
C GLY A 6 -5.03 6.01 -25.62
N SER A 7 -5.97 6.65 -24.91
CA SER A 7 -6.78 5.99 -23.87
C SER A 7 -8.03 5.30 -24.39
N SER A 8 -8.49 5.66 -25.59
CA SER A 8 -9.73 5.16 -26.19
C SER A 8 -9.56 3.80 -26.86
N ASN A 9 -8.38 3.51 -27.41
CA ASN A 9 -8.09 2.25 -28.12
C ASN A 9 -6.62 1.81 -27.91
N PRO A 10 -6.24 1.39 -26.69
CA PRO A 10 -4.88 0.95 -26.43
C PRO A 10 -4.58 -0.33 -27.20
N ARG A 11 -3.41 -0.41 -27.84
CA ARG A 11 -2.96 -1.65 -28.50
C ARG A 11 -2.89 -2.80 -27.49
N PRO A 12 -3.35 -4.02 -27.84
CA PRO A 12 -3.21 -5.21 -27.00
C PRO A 12 -1.75 -5.45 -26.58
N GLY A 13 -1.54 -5.94 -25.36
CA GLY A 13 -0.22 -6.35 -24.85
C GLY A 13 0.67 -5.24 -24.28
N ARG A 14 0.21 -3.98 -24.23
CA ARG A 14 0.94 -2.87 -23.56
C ARG A 14 0.34 -2.58 -22.18
N ARG A 15 1.20 -2.42 -21.17
CA ARG A 15 0.78 -2.11 -19.79
C ARG A 15 0.05 -0.76 -19.72
N VAL A 16 -1.02 -0.73 -18.94
CA VAL A 16 -1.75 0.50 -18.60
C VAL A 16 -0.80 1.46 -17.88
N LEU A 17 -0.95 2.78 -18.10
CA LEU A 17 -0.29 3.76 -17.22
C LEU A 17 -0.71 3.49 -15.78
N ALA A 18 0.22 3.63 -14.84
CA ALA A 18 -0.11 3.63 -13.43
C ALA A 18 -1.23 4.65 -13.18
N ARG A 19 -2.23 4.22 -12.40
CA ARG A 19 -3.27 5.08 -11.87
C ARG A 19 -3.12 5.08 -10.36
N PHE A 20 -3.55 6.16 -9.72
CA PHE A 20 -3.74 6.15 -8.27
C PHE A 20 -4.65 5.00 -7.85
N LEU A 21 -4.48 4.55 -6.60
CA LEU A 21 -5.28 3.47 -6.05
C LEU A 21 -6.77 3.84 -6.14
N HIS A 22 -7.54 3.03 -6.86
CA HIS A 22 -8.95 3.29 -7.19
C HIS A 22 -9.84 2.07 -6.98
N ASP A 23 -9.30 1.02 -6.35
CA ASP A 23 -10.11 -0.12 -5.89
C ASP A 23 -10.93 0.33 -4.69
N ALA A 24 -12.26 0.33 -4.81
CA ALA A 24 -13.13 0.92 -3.81
C ALA A 24 -13.01 0.25 -2.43
N ALA A 25 -12.84 -1.08 -2.39
CA ALA A 25 -12.70 -1.82 -1.15
C ALA A 25 -11.37 -1.51 -0.47
N ALA A 26 -10.26 -1.49 -1.23
CA ALA A 26 -8.96 -1.12 -0.69
C ALA A 26 -8.93 0.35 -0.21
N VAL A 27 -9.52 1.28 -0.97
CA VAL A 27 -9.60 2.69 -0.58
C VAL A 27 -10.40 2.86 0.72
N ALA A 28 -11.55 2.17 0.84
CA ALA A 28 -12.39 2.24 2.03
C ALA A 28 -11.74 1.61 3.28
N ALA A 29 -10.84 0.65 3.11
CA ALA A 29 -10.16 -0.02 4.21
C ALA A 29 -8.95 0.77 4.77
N ASN A 30 -8.49 1.80 4.06
CA ASN A 30 -7.36 2.62 4.48
C ASN A 30 -7.82 3.89 5.21
N PRO A 31 -7.10 4.34 6.25
CA PRO A 31 -7.35 5.64 6.88
C PRO A 31 -7.32 6.77 5.84
N PRO A 32 -8.25 7.75 5.92
CA PRO A 32 -8.25 8.86 5.00
C PRO A 32 -7.00 9.75 5.19
N HIS A 33 -6.44 10.21 4.08
CA HIS A 33 -5.29 11.13 4.07
C HIS A 33 -5.63 12.42 3.30
N PRO A 34 -6.55 13.25 3.83
CA PRO A 34 -7.15 14.37 3.08
C PRO A 34 -6.16 15.50 2.75
N THR A 35 -5.08 15.61 3.51
CA THR A 35 -4.01 16.60 3.29
C THR A 35 -2.88 16.07 2.40
N GLY A 36 -2.94 14.79 2.02
CA GLY A 36 -1.91 14.13 1.23
C GLY A 36 -2.19 14.12 -0.27
N PRO A 37 -1.20 13.69 -1.08
CA PRO A 37 -1.40 13.44 -2.51
C PRO A 37 -2.53 12.43 -2.78
N GLU A 38 -3.13 12.50 -3.96
CA GLU A 38 -4.18 11.57 -4.38
C GLU A 38 -3.69 10.11 -4.30
N GLY A 39 -4.49 9.22 -3.72
CA GLY A 39 -4.15 7.79 -3.59
C GLY A 39 -2.96 7.50 -2.69
N SER A 40 -2.55 8.45 -1.84
CA SER A 40 -1.47 8.27 -0.87
C SER A 40 -1.97 7.78 0.48
N ALA A 41 -1.05 7.21 1.27
CA ALA A 41 -1.17 7.09 2.71
C ALA A 41 -0.03 7.85 3.38
N ALA A 42 -0.23 8.20 4.64
CA ALA A 42 0.77 8.93 5.41
C ALA A 42 1.99 8.06 5.70
N ILE A 43 3.17 8.66 5.59
CA ILE A 43 4.39 8.17 6.24
C ILE A 43 4.36 8.71 7.67
N PHE A 44 4.40 7.81 8.66
CA PHE A 44 4.33 8.20 10.07
C PHE A 44 5.65 8.83 10.55
N PRO A 45 5.66 9.54 11.69
CA PRO A 45 6.88 10.15 12.21
C PRO A 45 8.03 9.17 12.51
N ASP A 46 7.72 7.89 12.75
CA ASP A 46 8.71 6.81 12.91
C ASP A 46 9.23 6.25 11.57
N GLY A 47 8.80 6.84 10.44
CA GLY A 47 9.15 6.42 9.09
C GLY A 47 8.33 5.23 8.56
N SER A 48 7.40 4.69 9.36
CA SER A 48 6.59 3.54 8.95
C SER A 48 5.46 3.94 8.00
N SER A 49 5.00 3.00 7.19
CA SER A 49 3.82 3.12 6.34
C SER A 49 3.16 1.75 6.21
N ALA A 50 1.84 1.71 6.19
CA ALA A 50 1.06 0.50 6.01
C ALA A 50 -0.22 0.84 5.26
N LEU A 51 -0.61 -0.02 4.31
CA LEU A 51 -1.86 0.12 3.57
C LEU A 51 -2.48 -1.26 3.30
N PHE A 52 -3.81 -1.33 3.31
CA PHE A 52 -4.52 -2.37 2.60
C PHE A 52 -4.45 -2.12 1.10
N VAL A 53 -4.23 -3.18 0.34
CA VAL A 53 -4.08 -3.11 -1.11
C VAL A 53 -4.93 -4.20 -1.77
N PRO A 54 -5.37 -4.00 -3.03
CA PRO A 54 -6.18 -5.00 -3.72
C PRO A 54 -5.34 -6.25 -4.03
N ALA A 55 -5.85 -7.41 -3.64
CA ALA A 55 -5.27 -8.69 -4.01
C ALA A 55 -5.35 -8.93 -5.53
N GLN A 56 -4.41 -9.70 -6.08
CA GLN A 56 -4.37 -10.09 -7.49
C GLN A 56 -4.40 -8.90 -8.49
N ARG A 57 -3.88 -7.74 -8.04
CA ARG A 57 -3.66 -6.55 -8.86
C ARG A 57 -2.18 -6.17 -8.83
N ALA A 58 -1.68 -5.70 -9.97
CA ALA A 58 -0.32 -5.20 -10.08
C ALA A 58 -0.24 -3.80 -9.46
N LEU A 59 0.67 -3.63 -8.50
CA LEU A 59 0.87 -2.40 -7.74
C LEU A 59 2.33 -1.96 -7.79
N SER A 60 2.53 -0.65 -7.69
CA SER A 60 3.82 -0.01 -7.49
C SER A 60 3.54 1.26 -6.67
N TRP A 61 4.52 1.71 -5.90
CA TRP A 61 4.40 2.87 -5.02
C TRP A 61 5.65 3.72 -5.06
N GLN A 62 5.52 4.93 -4.51
CA GLN A 62 6.62 5.87 -4.37
C GLN A 62 6.45 6.62 -3.05
N THR A 63 7.56 6.89 -2.37
CA THR A 63 7.56 7.89 -1.31
C THR A 63 7.61 9.26 -1.94
N THR A 64 6.86 10.20 -1.40
CA THR A 64 6.79 11.57 -1.90
C THR A 64 7.24 12.56 -0.84
N ASP A 65 7.67 13.73 -1.28
CA ASP A 65 7.75 14.88 -0.41
C ASP A 65 6.34 15.43 -0.08
N PRO A 66 6.23 16.49 0.75
CA PRO A 66 4.93 17.10 1.06
C PRO A 66 4.21 17.72 -0.14
N GLY A 67 4.91 18.03 -1.23
CA GLY A 67 4.33 18.52 -2.48
C GLY A 67 3.77 17.42 -3.39
N GLY A 68 4.02 16.15 -3.04
CA GLY A 68 3.64 14.99 -3.86
C GLY A 68 4.71 14.62 -4.90
N ASP A 69 5.87 15.27 -4.88
CA ASP A 69 6.96 14.93 -5.77
C ASP A 69 7.67 13.66 -5.30
N PRO A 70 7.91 12.68 -6.18
CA PRO A 70 8.50 11.40 -5.81
C PRO A 70 9.97 11.50 -5.42
N VAL A 71 10.30 11.02 -4.23
CA VAL A 71 11.66 10.92 -3.68
C VAL A 71 12.28 9.55 -4.01
N VAL A 72 11.57 8.45 -3.71
CA VAL A 72 11.98 7.07 -4.05
C VAL A 72 10.83 6.35 -4.72
N ARG A 73 11.13 5.57 -5.76
CA ARG A 73 10.12 4.84 -6.54
C ARG A 73 10.39 3.34 -6.50
N GLU A 74 9.35 2.56 -6.20
CA GLU A 74 9.36 1.12 -6.42
C GLU A 74 9.32 0.86 -7.94
N ARG A 75 10.35 0.20 -8.46
CA ARG A 75 10.51 -0.03 -9.91
C ARG A 75 9.89 -1.36 -10.35
N PHE A 76 9.48 -2.19 -9.40
CA PHE A 76 8.80 -3.45 -9.67
C PHE A 76 7.29 -3.30 -9.59
N TRP A 77 6.60 -4.15 -10.35
CA TRP A 77 5.18 -4.40 -10.15
C TRP A 77 5.04 -5.57 -9.20
N LEU A 78 4.40 -5.33 -8.06
CA LEU A 78 4.15 -6.32 -7.03
C LEU A 78 2.70 -6.75 -7.07
N THR A 79 2.45 -8.02 -6.74
CA THR A 79 1.11 -8.60 -6.60
C THR A 79 1.06 -9.34 -5.28
N PHE A 80 -0.13 -9.37 -4.70
CA PHE A 80 -0.39 -9.95 -3.39
C PHE A 80 -1.49 -10.99 -3.51
N GLN A 81 -1.37 -12.09 -2.75
CA GLN A 81 -2.46 -13.05 -2.59
C GLN A 81 -3.51 -12.52 -1.61
N PRO A 82 -4.78 -12.97 -1.72
CA PRO A 82 -5.77 -12.68 -0.69
C PRO A 82 -5.27 -13.11 0.69
N GLY A 83 -5.33 -12.21 1.68
CA GLY A 83 -4.85 -12.47 3.04
C GLY A 83 -3.34 -12.38 3.25
N GLU A 84 -2.55 -12.09 2.21
CA GLU A 84 -1.09 -11.94 2.35
C GLU A 84 -0.74 -10.65 3.12
N ILE A 85 0.15 -10.78 4.10
CA ILE A 85 0.85 -9.64 4.72
C ILE A 85 2.31 -9.69 4.27
N ARG A 86 2.80 -8.59 3.68
CA ARG A 86 4.20 -8.42 3.31
C ARG A 86 4.78 -7.24 4.05
N VAL A 87 5.96 -7.44 4.64
CA VAL A 87 6.68 -6.42 5.41
C VAL A 87 8.09 -6.28 4.86
N CYS A 88 8.55 -5.03 4.76
CA CYS A 88 9.92 -4.68 4.45
C CYS A 88 10.46 -3.75 5.55
N ASP A 89 11.73 -3.89 5.90
CA ASP A 89 12.43 -3.05 6.87
C ASP A 89 12.82 -1.67 6.31
N GLY A 90 12.68 -1.47 4.99
CA GLY A 90 12.88 -0.19 4.32
C GLY A 90 12.69 -0.26 2.81
N CYS A 91 12.72 0.91 2.17
CA CYS A 91 12.66 1.04 0.72
C CYS A 91 13.97 0.51 0.11
N HIS A 92 13.98 -0.73 -0.38
CA HIS A 92 15.16 -1.47 -0.88
C HIS A 92 16.08 -2.03 0.22
N GLY A 93 15.48 -2.45 1.34
CA GLY A 93 16.08 -3.49 2.18
C GLY A 93 16.05 -4.81 1.44
N ILE A 94 17.20 -5.28 0.96
CA ILE A 94 17.34 -6.72 0.71
C ILE A 94 17.29 -7.37 2.09
N ASN A 95 16.68 -8.56 2.22
CA ASN A 95 16.36 -9.33 3.45
C ASN A 95 17.43 -9.44 4.57
N ARG A 96 18.59 -8.79 4.47
CA ARG A 96 19.65 -8.69 5.48
C ARG A 96 20.23 -7.28 5.67
N LEU A 97 20.25 -6.41 4.65
CA LEU A 97 20.90 -5.09 4.71
C LEU A 97 20.18 -4.08 3.81
N GLY A 98 19.97 -2.86 4.31
CA GLY A 98 19.57 -1.74 3.46
C GLY A 98 20.67 -1.37 2.47
N GLN A 99 20.30 -0.91 1.28
CA GLN A 99 21.22 -0.41 0.25
C GLN A 99 22.19 0.70 0.72
N ALA A 100 21.86 1.38 1.82
CA ALA A 100 22.65 2.45 2.43
C ALA A 100 23.41 2.01 3.70
N GLY A 101 23.48 0.71 3.98
CA GLY A 101 24.17 0.18 5.18
C GLY A 101 23.52 0.60 6.51
N GLN A 102 22.24 0.94 6.48
CA GLN A 102 21.49 1.35 7.67
C GLN A 102 21.31 0.17 8.63
N ALA A 103 21.25 0.47 9.92
CA ALA A 103 20.88 -0.52 10.92
C ALA A 103 19.45 -1.04 10.66
N PRO A 104 19.12 -2.28 11.05
CA PRO A 104 17.76 -2.81 10.94
C PRO A 104 16.75 -1.91 11.67
N ALA A 105 15.54 -1.81 11.12
CA ALA A 105 14.44 -1.15 11.80
C ALA A 105 14.14 -1.89 13.13
N ALA A 106 14.26 -1.19 14.26
CA ALA A 106 14.05 -1.74 15.59
C ALA A 106 12.74 -1.28 16.25
N GLN A 107 12.05 -0.31 15.64
CA GLN A 107 10.83 0.29 16.17
C GLN A 107 9.60 -0.49 15.69
N ALA A 108 8.59 -0.60 16.56
CA ALA A 108 7.30 -1.15 16.17
C ALA A 108 6.61 -0.19 15.18
N PRO A 109 6.15 -0.67 14.01
CA PRO A 109 5.63 0.20 12.95
C PRO A 109 4.29 0.83 13.35
N GLN A 110 4.31 2.10 13.73
CA GLN A 110 3.12 2.81 14.21
C GLN A 110 2.03 2.90 13.15
N ALA A 111 2.39 3.00 11.87
CA ALA A 111 1.44 3.02 10.76
C ALA A 111 0.64 1.70 10.67
N LEU A 112 1.27 0.55 10.93
CA LEU A 112 0.57 -0.74 10.92
C LEU A 112 -0.42 -0.83 12.07
N LEU A 113 -0.02 -0.40 13.27
CA LEU A 113 -0.91 -0.36 14.42
C LEU A 113 -2.15 0.51 14.14
N ALA A 114 -1.92 1.73 13.62
CA ALA A 114 -3.00 2.64 13.28
C ALA A 114 -3.94 2.08 12.19
N LEU A 115 -3.39 1.42 11.18
CA LEU A 115 -4.17 0.76 10.12
C LEU A 115 -5.08 -0.33 10.69
N LEU A 116 -4.55 -1.19 11.57
CA LEU A 116 -5.33 -2.28 12.18
C LEU A 116 -6.41 -1.75 13.13
N GLN A 117 -6.11 -0.70 13.90
CA GLN A 117 -7.08 -0.02 14.76
C GLN A 117 -8.22 0.60 13.93
N HIS A 118 -7.89 1.30 12.84
CA HIS A 118 -8.87 1.88 11.92
C HIS A 118 -9.79 0.80 11.33
N TRP A 119 -9.19 -0.29 10.83
CA TRP A 119 -9.95 -1.41 10.27
C TRP A 119 -10.86 -2.06 11.30
N SER A 120 -10.36 -2.36 12.50
CA SER A 120 -11.14 -2.96 13.59
C SER A 120 -12.34 -2.08 14.00
N GLN A 121 -12.15 -0.77 14.09
CA GLN A 121 -13.24 0.19 14.36
C GLN A 121 -14.26 0.23 13.23
N GLY A 122 -13.81 0.19 11.97
CA GLY A 122 -14.68 0.14 10.79
C GLY A 122 -15.53 -1.12 10.70
N GLN A 123 -15.07 -2.24 11.28
CA GLN A 123 -15.83 -3.49 11.41
C GLN A 123 -16.81 -3.49 12.60
N GLY A 124 -16.99 -2.36 13.29
CA GLY A 124 -17.93 -2.23 14.42
C GLY A 124 -17.40 -2.77 15.75
N GLY A 125 -16.08 -2.99 15.88
CA GLY A 125 -15.46 -3.46 17.13
C GLY A 125 -15.84 -4.90 17.56
N GLY A 126 -16.64 -5.61 16.76
CA GLY A 126 -16.87 -7.04 16.90
C GLY A 126 -15.86 -7.83 16.05
N ASP A 127 -15.59 -9.07 16.44
CA ASP A 127 -14.74 -10.01 15.73
C ASP A 127 -15.34 -10.33 14.34
N GLY A 128 -15.24 -9.41 13.38
CA GLY A 128 -15.60 -9.68 11.98
C GLY A 128 -14.75 -10.78 11.36
N LEU A 129 -13.60 -11.08 11.97
CA LEU A 129 -12.74 -12.22 11.65
C LEU A 129 -13.33 -13.57 12.09
N PHE A 130 -14.28 -13.58 13.02
CA PHE A 130 -14.96 -14.78 13.54
C PHE A 130 -16.49 -14.68 13.45
N ALA A 131 -17.01 -13.75 12.65
CA ALA A 131 -18.46 -13.58 12.45
C ALA A 131 -19.12 -14.84 11.88
N ASP A 132 -18.33 -15.71 11.25
CA ASP A 132 -18.72 -16.99 10.66
C ASP A 132 -18.47 -18.22 11.55
N SER A 133 -18.02 -18.06 12.81
CA SER A 133 -17.74 -19.17 13.76
C SER A 133 -16.61 -20.12 13.31
N PHE A 134 -15.90 -20.72 14.28
CA PHE A 134 -14.95 -21.81 14.04
C PHE A 134 -15.60 -23.20 14.08
N GLU A 135 -16.85 -23.28 14.53
CA GLU A 135 -17.54 -24.55 14.76
C GLU A 135 -18.68 -24.68 13.75
N ASN A 136 -18.48 -25.60 12.81
CA ASN A 136 -19.50 -26.37 12.10
C ASN A 136 -19.34 -27.84 12.53
#